data_AF-A0A6J7IUN1-F1
#
_entry.id   AF-A0A6J7IUN1-F1
#
_cell.length_a   1.000
_cell.length_b   1.000
_cell.length_c   1.000
_cell.angle_alpha   90.00
_cell.angle_beta   90.00
_cell.angle_gamma   90.00
#
_symmetry.space_group_name_H-M   'P 1'
#
loop_
_entity.id
_entity.type
_entity.pdbx_description
1 polymer ?
#
loop_
_entity_poly.entity_id
_entity_poly.type
_entity_poly.pdbx_seq_one_letter_code
_entity_poly.pdbx_strand_id
1 'polypeptide(L)' 'MLRKWSVFERNDFTARGENKREELAAFLEDLERQATKFEEMRDRSLARERAKAEARAS' A
#
# COMPACT_ATOMS: atom_id res chain seq x y z
N MET A 1 -12.81 -5.33 -5.95
CA MET A 1 -13.06 -6.67 -6.53
C MET A 1 -12.90 -7.79 -5.51
N LEU A 2 -11.77 -7.88 -4.80
CA LEU A 2 -11.53 -8.91 -3.77
C LEU A 2 -12.62 -8.97 -2.69
N ARG A 3 -13.03 -7.83 -2.14
CA ARG A 3 -14.15 -7.74 -1.17
C ARG A 3 -15.48 -8.25 -1.73
N LYS A 4 -15.78 -7.95 -3.01
CA LYS A 4 -17.02 -8.40 -3.66
C LYS A 4 -17.10 -9.93 -3.76
N TRP A 5 -15.95 -10.60 -3.75
CA TRP A 5 -15.83 -12.04 -3.90
C TRP A 5 -15.55 -12.74 -2.56
N SER A 6 -15.51 -11.99 -1.45
CA SER A 6 -15.23 -12.50 -0.10
C SER A 6 -14.03 -13.44 -0.04
N VAL A 7 -12.98 -13.17 -0.83
CA VAL A 7 -11.84 -14.09 -1.02
C VAL A 7 -11.18 -14.48 0.30
N PHE A 8 -11.12 -13.58 1.27
CA PHE A 8 -10.53 -13.81 2.59
C PHE A 8 -11.47 -14.42 3.63
N GLU A 9 -12.77 -14.47 3.34
CA GLU A 9 -13.80 -15.04 4.22
C GLU A 9 -14.22 -16.45 3.80
N ARG A 10 -13.79 -16.87 2.60
CA ARG A 10 -14.07 -18.19 2.02
C ARG A 10 -13.08 -19.25 2.53
N ASN A 11 -13.62 -20.43 2.83
CA ASN A 11 -12.90 -21.62 3.28
C ASN A 11 -13.13 -22.85 2.37
N ASP A 12 -13.65 -22.62 1.17
CA ASP A 12 -14.00 -23.66 0.18
C ASP A 12 -12.88 -23.89 -0.84
N PHE A 13 -11.66 -23.43 -0.58
CA PHE A 13 -10.53 -23.66 -1.47
C PHE A 13 -9.84 -24.99 -1.18
N THR A 14 -9.22 -25.55 -2.23
CA THR A 14 -8.25 -26.63 -2.06
C THR A 14 -6.98 -26.08 -1.42
N ALA A 15 -6.09 -26.96 -0.93
CA ALA A 15 -4.81 -26.55 -0.34
C ALA A 15 -4.00 -25.57 -1.22
N ARG A 16 -4.03 -25.76 -2.55
CA ARG A 16 -3.38 -24.82 -3.48
C ARG A 16 -4.02 -23.44 -3.46
N GLY A 17 -5.35 -23.37 -3.37
CA GLY A 17 -6.08 -22.11 -3.32
C GLY A 17 -5.89 -21.38 -1.99
N GLU A 18 -5.84 -22.12 -0.89
CA GLU A 18 -5.49 -21.59 0.45
C GLU A 18 -4.11 -20.95 0.43
N ASN A 19 -3.08 -21.65 -0.09
CA ASN A 19 -1.73 -21.10 -0.24
C ASN A 19 -1.72 -19.81 -1.10
N LYS A 20 -2.49 -19.78 -2.19
CA LYS A 20 -2.59 -18.58 -3.03
C LYS A 20 -3.30 -17.42 -2.34
N ARG A 21 -4.27 -17.70 -1.46
CA ARG A 21 -4.92 -16.68 -0.65
C ARG A 21 -3.94 -16.08 0.36
N GLU A 22 -3.09 -16.90 0.98
CA GLU A 22 -2.04 -16.44 1.88
C GLU A 22 -0.97 -15.60 1.16
N GLU A 23 -0.49 -16.05 0.00
CA GLU A 23 0.43 -15.27 -0.84
C GLU A 23 -0.18 -13.90 -1.21
N LEU A 24 -1.47 -13.88 -1.57
CA LEU A 24 -2.17 -12.64 -1.88
C LEU A 24 -2.29 -11.72 -0.65
N ALA A 25 -2.56 -12.26 0.53
CA ALA A 25 -2.62 -11.48 1.77
C ALA A 25 -1.26 -10.82 2.06
N ALA A 26 -0.18 -11.58 2.00
CA ALA A 26 1.18 -11.08 2.21
C ALA A 26 1.56 -10.00 1.18
N PHE A 27 1.16 -10.18 -0.08
CA PHE A 27 1.39 -9.18 -1.13
C PHE A 27 0.65 -7.87 -0.85
N LEU A 28 -0.62 -7.93 -0.41
CA LEU A 28 -1.39 -6.73 -0.10
C LEU A 28 -0.82 -5.97 1.09
N GLU A 29 -0.37 -6.68 2.12
CA GLU A 29 0.29 -6.07 3.28
C GLU A 29 1.58 -5.34 2.87
N ASP A 30 2.36 -5.94 1.96
CA ASP A 30 3.56 -5.29 1.45
C ASP A 30 3.24 -4.07 0.59
N LEU A 31 2.21 -4.17 -0.26
CA LEU A 31 1.75 -3.05 -1.07
C LEU A 31 1.31 -1.85 -0.20
N GLU A 32 0.63 -2.11 0.92
CA GLU A 32 0.23 -1.07 1.87
C GLU A 32 1.43 -0.39 2.52
N ARG A 33 2.45 -1.15 2.93
CA ARG A 33 3.71 -0.59 3.45
C ARG A 33 4.42 0.28 2.42
N GLN A 34 4.48 -0.18 1.17
CA GLN A 34 5.10 0.56 0.09
C GLN A 34 4.34 1.87 -0.21
N ALA A 35 3.01 1.82 -0.24
CA ALA A 35 2.17 3.01 -0.43
C ALA A 35 2.40 4.03 0.69
N THR A 36 2.41 3.60 1.94
CA THR A 36 2.68 4.48 3.10
C THR A 36 4.03 5.18 2.97
N LYS A 37 5.09 4.42 2.68
CA LYS A 37 6.44 4.97 2.49
C LYS A 37 6.49 5.97 1.33
N PHE A 38 5.77 5.70 0.25
CA PHE A 38 5.70 6.60 -0.90
C PHE A 38 5.07 7.94 -0.53
N GLU A 39 3.96 7.93 0.20
CA GLU A 39 3.27 9.13 0.67
C GLU A 39 4.18 9.97 1.60
N GLU A 40 4.87 9.33 2.55
CA GLU A 40 5.84 10.01 3.42
C GLU A 40 7.01 10.66 2.64
N MET A 41 7.49 9.97 1.60
CA MET A 41 8.54 10.52 0.74
C MET A 41 8.03 11.70 -0.07
N ARG A 42 6.80 11.62 -0.58
CA ARG A 42 6.15 12.71 -1.31
C ARG A 42 5.99 13.94 -0.43
N ASP A 43 5.46 13.78 0.78
CA ASP A 43 5.25 14.88 1.72
C ASP A 43 6.55 15.56 2.12
N ARG A 44 7.62 14.78 2.36
CA ARG A 44 8.96 15.32 2.62
C ARG A 44 9.52 16.11 1.44
N SER A 45 9.28 15.65 0.21
CA SER A 45 9.69 16.36 -1.00
C SER A 45 8.94 17.69 -1.12
N LEU A 46 7.61 17.67 -0.94
CA LEU A 46 6.78 18.87 -0.99
C LEU A 46 7.16 19.89 0.10
N ALA A 47 7.46 19.44 1.31
CA ALA A 47 7.93 20.31 2.39
C ALA A 47 9.26 20.99 2.05
N ARG A 48 10.20 20.26 1.43
CA ARG A 48 11.47 20.83 0.96
C ARG A 48 11.25 21.88 -0.12
N GLU A 49 10.38 21.62 -1.08
CA GLU A 49 10.10 22.59 -2.15
C GLU A 49 9.40 23.85 -1.61
N ARG A 50 8.49 23.71 -0.63
CA ARG A 50 7.89 24.86 0.07
C ARG A 50 8.94 25.70 0.81
N ALA A 51 9.81 25.06 1.59
CA ALA A 51 10.86 25.76 2.32
C ALA A 51 11.82 26.52 1.38
N LYS A 52 12.17 25.92 0.22
CA LYS A 52 12.97 26.60 -0.81
C LYS A 52 12.23 27.78 -1.43
N ALA A 53 10.93 27.65 -1.68
CA ALA A 53 10.12 28.73 -2.24
C ALA A 53 10.01 29.91 -1.26
N GLU A 54 9.76 29.64 0.03
CA GLU A 54 9.73 30.65 1.09
C GLU A 54 11.07 31.37 1.23
N ALA A 55 12.19 30.63 1.23
CA ALA A 55 13.52 31.21 1.32
C ALA A 55 13.90 32.10 0.12
N ARG A 56 13.30 31.89 -1.06
CA ARG A 56 13.50 32.73 -2.25
C ARG A 56 12.61 33.96 -2.27
N ALA A 57 11.51 33.95 -1.52
CA ALA A 57 10.53 35.04 -1.46
C ALA A 57 10.83 36.04 -0.32
N SER A 58 11.67 35.66 0.64
CA SER A 58 12.26 36.54 1.66
C SER A 58 13.52 37.23 1.17
#